data_AF-A0A1G7S950-F1
#
_entry.id   AF-A0A1G7S950-F1
#
_cell.length_a   1.000
_cell.length_b   1.000
_cell.length_c   1.000
_cell.angle_alpha   90.00
_cell.angle_beta   90.00
_cell.angle_gamma   90.00
#
_symmetry.space_group_name_H-M   'P 1'
#
loop_
_entity.id
_entity.type
_entity.pdbx_description
1 polymer ?
#
loop_
_entity_poly.entity_id
_entity_poly.type
_entity_poly.pdbx_seq_one_letter_code
_entity_poly.pdbx_strand_id
1 'polypeptide(L)'
;MATTNATILIPDISGFTEFMTTTELNHSTLAINMLIDAMIKAIGDEYEVVEIEGDAVLLVRKGSAPSREEILNTCMNIFNAFHYQRKWMQQHMVCPCGACQAITNLTLKFVVHHGPVAEITVGRFVKQSGPEMIIAHRLLKNSIDSNEYLLITEKLFDDVTDAPVRDELEWVSSSEDYPSIGTVNYRFALLNKARERVPELPALKNDYCVDGTCYVEKPIPANYRDVYMVVMNIPGRAEWVPGLRKVEQDIPAVFIGSIHYCTFDNYQAIISPLRMTISDEQVFYAESCSIPDMGLSLVYEFVFNKLNEHSCFFACRFLNNGQSPVPEEMHTDLLQSMQDLAEKLAIYCAQMESASLKPAFQKD
;
A
#
# COMPACT_ATOMS: atom_id res chain seq x y z
N MET A 1 37.56 -20.33 5.54
CA MET A 1 36.95 -19.04 5.15
C MET A 1 36.97 -18.14 6.37
N ALA A 2 37.26 -16.85 6.21
CA ALA A 2 37.21 -15.93 7.34
C ALA A 2 35.74 -15.79 7.77
N THR A 3 35.46 -16.01 9.04
CA THR A 3 34.15 -15.73 9.65
C THR A 3 34.24 -14.39 10.36
N THR A 4 33.14 -13.64 10.33
CA THR A 4 32.97 -12.44 11.15
C THR A 4 31.75 -12.62 12.01
N ASN A 5 31.78 -12.14 13.26
CA ASN A 5 30.56 -12.03 14.03
C ASN A 5 29.65 -11.00 13.36
N ALA A 6 28.35 -11.27 13.39
CA ALA A 6 27.35 -10.36 12.88
C ALA A 6 26.02 -10.57 13.61
N THR A 7 25.24 -9.49 13.64
CA THR A 7 23.84 -9.52 14.06
C THR A 7 22.96 -9.60 12.83
N ILE A 8 22.13 -10.62 12.80
CA ILE A 8 21.15 -10.89 11.75
C ILE A 8 19.80 -10.43 12.30
N LEU A 9 19.17 -9.49 11.59
CA LEU A 9 17.85 -8.95 11.91
C LEU A 9 16.93 -9.18 10.71
N ILE A 10 15.78 -9.81 10.94
CA ILE A 10 14.80 -10.11 9.89
C ILE A 10 13.42 -9.57 10.31
N PRO A 11 13.02 -8.36 9.87
CA PRO A 11 11.62 -7.99 9.73
C PRO A 11 10.92 -8.88 8.69
N ASP A 12 9.75 -9.41 9.06
CA ASP A 12 8.95 -10.32 8.25
C ASP A 12 7.45 -9.94 8.33
N ILE A 13 6.85 -9.68 7.17
CA ILE A 13 5.44 -9.26 7.08
C ILE A 13 4.52 -10.47 7.32
N SER A 14 3.87 -10.50 8.47
CA SER A 14 2.91 -11.55 8.79
C SER A 14 1.57 -11.33 8.08
N GLY A 15 0.96 -12.44 7.63
CA GLY A 15 -0.25 -12.43 6.79
C GLY A 15 0.02 -12.35 5.27
N PHE A 16 1.28 -12.25 4.85
CA PHE A 16 1.68 -12.10 3.45
C PHE A 16 1.16 -13.20 2.52
N THR A 17 1.31 -14.47 2.90
CA THR A 17 0.91 -15.58 2.02
C THR A 17 -0.59 -15.56 1.71
N GLU A 18 -1.43 -15.32 2.73
CA GLU A 18 -2.88 -15.19 2.56
C GLU A 18 -3.19 -13.96 1.70
N PHE A 19 -2.55 -12.82 1.99
CA PHE A 19 -2.71 -11.60 1.23
C PHE A 19 -2.40 -11.78 -0.26
N MET A 20 -1.31 -12.46 -0.60
CA MET A 20 -0.90 -12.68 -1.99
C MET A 20 -1.75 -13.71 -2.74
N THR A 21 -2.42 -14.63 -2.03
CA THR A 21 -3.17 -15.74 -2.65
C THR A 21 -4.66 -15.49 -2.78
N THR A 22 -5.21 -14.57 -1.98
CA THR A 22 -6.66 -14.31 -1.90
C THR A 22 -7.09 -12.99 -2.53
N THR A 23 -6.14 -12.22 -3.07
CA THR A 23 -6.41 -10.85 -3.56
C THR A 23 -5.80 -10.58 -4.94
N GLU A 24 -6.05 -9.39 -5.49
CA GLU A 24 -5.62 -9.01 -6.84
C GLU A 24 -4.10 -8.82 -6.91
N LEU A 25 -3.40 -9.83 -7.42
CA LEU A 25 -1.92 -9.97 -7.42
C LEU A 25 -1.14 -8.68 -7.76
N ASN A 26 -1.58 -7.92 -8.76
CA ASN A 26 -0.91 -6.67 -9.16
C ASN A 26 -0.95 -5.62 -8.03
N HIS A 27 -2.12 -5.45 -7.39
CA HIS A 27 -2.27 -4.52 -6.28
C HIS A 27 -1.60 -5.04 -5.01
N SER A 28 -1.66 -6.36 -4.76
CA SER A 28 -0.96 -6.98 -3.62
C SER A 28 0.55 -6.75 -3.73
N THR A 29 1.13 -6.96 -4.91
CA THR A 29 2.56 -6.76 -5.16
C THR A 29 2.96 -5.29 -4.97
N LEU A 30 2.18 -4.35 -5.50
CA LEU A 30 2.42 -2.92 -5.31
C LEU A 30 2.38 -2.54 -3.83
N ALA A 31 1.39 -3.05 -3.09
CA ALA A 31 1.22 -2.78 -1.67
C ALA A 31 2.42 -3.27 -0.84
N ILE A 32 2.87 -4.51 -1.07
CA ILE A 32 4.03 -5.07 -0.38
C ILE A 32 5.30 -4.27 -0.70
N ASN A 33 5.52 -3.89 -1.96
CA ASN A 33 6.66 -3.06 -2.34
C ASN A 33 6.66 -1.71 -1.60
N MET A 34 5.51 -1.07 -1.46
CA MET A 34 5.40 0.19 -0.71
C MET A 34 5.72 0.01 0.78
N LEU A 35 5.29 -1.11 1.38
CA LEU A 35 5.58 -1.43 2.78
C LEU A 35 7.07 -1.73 3.00
N ILE A 36 7.68 -2.52 2.10
CA ILE A 36 9.12 -2.85 2.17
C ILE A 36 9.98 -1.61 1.95
N ASP A 37 9.64 -0.76 0.98
CA ASP A 37 10.35 0.50 0.75
C ASP A 37 10.30 1.42 1.98
N ALA A 38 9.15 1.50 2.65
CA ALA A 38 9.02 2.24 3.91
C ALA A 38 9.88 1.64 5.03
N MET A 39 9.92 0.31 5.17
CA MET A 39 10.79 -0.36 6.13
C MET A 39 12.26 -0.06 5.84
N ILE A 40 12.70 -0.18 4.59
CA ILE A 40 14.10 0.02 4.18
C ILE A 40 14.56 1.45 4.47
N LYS A 41 13.71 2.45 4.19
CA LYS A 41 14.01 3.87 4.47
C LYS A 41 14.15 4.17 5.98
N ALA A 42 13.63 3.30 6.85
CA ALA A 42 13.73 3.44 8.29
C ALA A 42 14.91 2.68 8.92
N ILE A 43 15.66 1.92 8.12
CA ILE A 43 16.86 1.21 8.56
C ILE A 43 18.00 2.23 8.72
N GLY A 44 18.72 2.15 9.84
CA GLY A 44 19.92 2.97 10.05
C GLY A 44 21.14 2.43 9.33
N ASP A 45 22.16 3.29 9.15
CA ASP A 45 23.40 2.96 8.41
C ASP A 45 24.21 1.81 9.05
N GLU A 46 23.88 1.41 10.28
CA GLU A 46 24.52 0.31 10.98
C GLU A 46 24.14 -1.08 10.46
N TYR A 47 23.05 -1.19 9.68
CA TYR A 47 22.61 -2.44 9.06
C TYR A 47 22.69 -2.39 7.53
N GLU A 48 23.25 -3.43 6.94
CA GLU A 48 23.24 -3.66 5.50
C GLU A 48 22.01 -4.48 5.10
N VAL A 49 21.27 -4.05 4.07
CA VAL A 49 20.23 -4.86 3.42
C VAL A 49 20.89 -5.90 2.53
N VAL A 50 20.90 -7.16 2.99
CA VAL A 50 21.57 -8.27 2.28
C VAL A 50 20.65 -8.90 1.25
N GLU A 51 19.38 -9.11 1.61
CA GLU A 51 18.41 -9.80 0.75
C GLU A 51 16.99 -9.31 1.04
N ILE A 52 16.14 -9.32 0.02
CA ILE A 52 14.69 -9.09 0.13
C ILE A 52 14.02 -10.34 -0.44
N GLU A 53 13.23 -11.04 0.39
CA GLU A 53 12.60 -12.31 0.07
C GLU A 53 11.09 -12.20 0.22
N GLY A 54 10.39 -11.67 -0.78
CA GLY A 54 8.92 -11.56 -0.72
C GLY A 54 8.47 -10.63 0.40
N ASP A 55 8.17 -11.19 1.58
CA ASP A 55 7.73 -10.57 2.83
C ASP A 55 8.84 -10.25 3.84
N ALA A 56 10.04 -10.78 3.66
CA ALA A 56 11.15 -10.60 4.60
C ALA A 56 12.24 -9.68 4.05
N VAL A 57 12.86 -8.88 4.94
CA VAL A 57 14.07 -8.12 4.63
C VAL A 57 15.20 -8.61 5.54
N LEU A 58 16.25 -9.19 4.97
CA LEU A 58 17.40 -9.70 5.71
C LEU A 58 18.44 -8.60 5.93
N LEU A 59 18.65 -8.23 7.18
CA LEU A 59 19.58 -7.19 7.60
C LEU A 59 20.77 -7.77 8.35
N VAL A 60 21.96 -7.25 8.07
CA VAL A 60 23.20 -7.69 8.73
C VAL A 60 24.01 -6.51 9.24
N ARG A 61 24.37 -6.55 10.52
CA ARG A 61 25.36 -5.66 11.16
C ARG A 61 26.60 -6.47 11.54
N LYS A 62 27.71 -6.27 10.84
CA LYS A 62 29.00 -6.95 11.11
C LYS A 62 29.66 -6.36 12.37
N GLY A 63 30.32 -7.20 13.17
CA GLY A 63 31.08 -6.80 14.35
C GLY A 63 30.54 -7.35 15.67
N SER A 64 30.73 -6.60 16.74
CA SER A 64 30.22 -6.94 18.07
C SER A 64 28.70 -6.92 18.12
N ALA A 65 28.12 -7.68 19.05
CA ALA A 65 26.70 -7.63 19.33
C ALA A 65 26.28 -6.17 19.67
N PRO A 66 25.18 -5.66 19.07
CA PRO A 66 24.59 -4.40 19.46
C PRO A 66 23.99 -4.49 20.87
N SER A 67 23.79 -3.35 21.50
CA SER A 67 23.06 -3.33 22.77
C SER A 67 21.58 -3.67 22.53
N ARG A 68 20.89 -4.14 23.58
CA ARG A 68 19.44 -4.37 23.51
C ARG A 68 18.67 -3.10 23.15
N GLU A 69 19.11 -1.95 23.66
CA GLU A 69 18.52 -0.65 23.32
C GLU A 69 18.70 -0.32 21.82
N GLU A 70 19.87 -0.57 21.25
CA GLU A 70 20.11 -0.40 19.80
C GLU A 70 19.17 -1.28 18.97
N ILE A 71 19.05 -2.58 19.33
CA ILE A 71 18.15 -3.52 18.63
C ILE A 71 16.70 -3.01 18.69
N LEU A 72 16.24 -2.63 19.89
CA LEU A 72 14.88 -2.14 20.09
C LEU A 72 14.61 -0.87 19.29
N ASN A 73 15.54 0.08 19.28
CA ASN A 73 15.40 1.31 18.51
C ASN A 73 15.29 1.03 17.01
N THR A 74 16.17 0.18 16.45
CA THR A 74 16.09 -0.21 15.02
C THR A 74 14.76 -0.92 14.72
N CYS A 75 14.35 -1.89 15.54
CA CYS A 75 13.08 -2.60 15.33
C CYS A 75 11.88 -1.66 15.42
N MET A 76 11.85 -0.75 16.40
CA MET A 76 10.74 0.19 16.58
C MET A 76 10.68 1.24 15.48
N ASN A 77 11.81 1.67 14.93
CA ASN A 77 11.83 2.57 13.76
C ASN A 77 11.19 1.89 12.54
N ILE A 78 11.58 0.65 12.25
CA ILE A 78 11.01 -0.15 11.14
C ILE A 78 9.52 -0.43 11.39
N PHE A 79 9.15 -0.81 12.62
CA PHE A 79 7.76 -1.06 13.02
C PHE A 79 6.88 0.16 12.81
N ASN A 80 7.33 1.33 13.28
CA ASN A 80 6.60 2.59 13.11
C ASN A 80 6.46 2.95 11.64
N ALA A 81 7.51 2.82 10.83
CA ALA A 81 7.46 3.10 9.41
C ALA A 81 6.49 2.18 8.65
N PHE A 82 6.52 0.87 8.94
CA PHE A 82 5.59 -0.11 8.38
C PHE A 82 4.13 0.24 8.71
N HIS A 83 3.81 0.44 10.00
CA HIS A 83 2.43 0.71 10.40
C HIS A 83 1.93 2.08 9.98
N TYR A 84 2.81 3.09 9.95
CA TYR A 84 2.48 4.41 9.42
C TYR A 84 2.16 4.32 7.92
N GLN A 85 2.99 3.62 7.14
CA GLN A 85 2.74 3.39 5.72
C GLN A 85 1.44 2.60 5.48
N ARG A 86 1.17 1.56 6.29
CA ARG A 86 -0.08 0.80 6.24
C ARG A 86 -1.30 1.68 6.51
N LYS A 87 -1.27 2.50 7.58
CA LYS A 87 -2.33 3.49 7.88
C LYS A 87 -2.49 4.46 6.70
N TRP A 88 -1.38 4.90 6.10
CA TRP A 88 -1.41 5.87 5.01
C TRP A 88 -2.12 5.28 3.79
N MET A 89 -1.79 4.04 3.43
CA MET A 89 -2.43 3.34 2.33
C MET A 89 -3.93 3.14 2.59
N GLN A 90 -4.32 2.75 3.80
CA GLN A 90 -5.74 2.63 4.16
C GLN A 90 -6.50 3.95 4.01
N GLN A 91 -5.89 5.07 4.38
CA GLN A 91 -6.52 6.39 4.32
C GLN A 91 -6.57 6.97 2.89
N HIS A 92 -5.59 6.68 2.03
CA HIS A 92 -5.43 7.35 0.74
C HIS A 92 -5.86 6.51 -0.46
N MET A 93 -5.84 5.17 -0.38
CA MET A 93 -6.19 4.32 -1.53
C MET A 93 -7.67 4.48 -1.87
N VAL A 94 -7.97 4.75 -3.15
CA VAL A 94 -9.35 4.88 -3.65
C VAL A 94 -9.88 3.58 -4.25
N CYS A 95 -9.06 2.54 -4.35
CA CYS A 95 -9.49 1.25 -4.88
C CYS A 95 -10.16 0.39 -3.79
N PRO A 96 -11.41 -0.09 -4.00
CA PRO A 96 -12.14 -0.94 -3.06
C PRO A 96 -11.89 -2.43 -3.29
N CYS A 97 -10.84 -2.84 -4.02
CA CYS A 97 -10.58 -4.25 -4.29
C CYS A 97 -10.16 -5.02 -3.02
N GLY A 98 -10.17 -6.36 -3.09
CA GLY A 98 -9.85 -7.21 -1.95
C GLY A 98 -8.46 -6.92 -1.37
N ALA A 99 -7.46 -6.73 -2.23
CA ALA A 99 -6.10 -6.39 -1.84
C ALA A 99 -6.05 -5.09 -1.05
N CYS A 100 -6.63 -4.01 -1.58
CA CYS A 100 -6.56 -2.69 -0.94
C CYS A 100 -7.25 -2.67 0.44
N GLN A 101 -8.31 -3.46 0.63
CA GLN A 101 -8.96 -3.60 1.93
C GLN A 101 -8.15 -4.47 2.91
N ALA A 102 -7.58 -5.57 2.41
CA ALA A 102 -6.86 -6.55 3.22
C ALA A 102 -5.49 -6.07 3.73
N ILE A 103 -4.93 -4.98 3.20
CA ILE A 103 -3.67 -4.37 3.68
C ILE A 103 -3.68 -4.16 5.21
N THR A 104 -4.85 -3.84 5.76
CA THR A 104 -5.04 -3.58 7.19
C THR A 104 -4.75 -4.78 8.08
N ASN A 105 -4.83 -5.99 7.53
CA ASN A 105 -4.57 -7.25 8.23
C ASN A 105 -3.09 -7.62 8.29
N LEU A 106 -2.24 -6.97 7.49
CA LEU A 106 -0.80 -7.21 7.50
C LEU A 106 -0.17 -6.64 8.77
N THR A 107 0.66 -7.45 9.43
CA THR A 107 1.41 -7.08 10.64
C THR A 107 2.89 -7.35 10.43
N LEU A 108 3.72 -7.01 11.42
CA LEU A 108 5.16 -7.16 11.31
C LEU A 108 5.72 -7.88 12.53
N LYS A 109 6.61 -8.84 12.28
CA LYS A 109 7.40 -9.49 13.33
C LYS A 109 8.88 -9.39 13.02
N PHE A 110 9.70 -9.58 14.05
CA PHE A 110 11.15 -9.48 13.96
C PHE A 110 11.82 -10.71 14.56
N VAL A 111 12.89 -11.18 13.92
CA VAL A 111 13.82 -12.16 14.46
C VAL A 111 15.21 -11.54 14.52
N VAL A 112 15.85 -11.62 15.70
CA VAL A 112 17.20 -11.10 15.92
C VAL A 112 18.09 -12.20 16.48
N HIS A 113 19.20 -12.43 15.79
CA HIS A 113 20.17 -13.45 16.13
C HIS A 113 21.60 -12.93 15.98
N HIS A 114 22.53 -13.45 16.79
CA HIS A 114 23.93 -13.05 16.73
C HIS A 114 24.85 -14.27 16.68
N GLY A 115 25.83 -14.22 15.78
CA GLY A 115 26.86 -15.24 15.69
C GLY A 115 27.81 -15.07 14.50
N PRO A 116 28.78 -15.97 14.36
CA PRO A 116 29.73 -15.95 13.25
C PRO A 116 29.05 -16.32 11.93
N VAL A 117 29.19 -15.43 10.93
CA VAL A 117 28.79 -15.66 9.54
C VAL A 117 30.02 -15.68 8.64
N ALA A 118 29.95 -16.47 7.57
CA ALA A 118 30.95 -16.48 6.51
C ALA A 118 30.43 -15.72 5.29
N GLU A 119 31.26 -14.85 4.75
CA GLU A 119 30.97 -14.19 3.48
C GLU A 119 31.37 -15.11 2.32
N ILE A 120 30.44 -15.32 1.39
CA ILE A 120 30.65 -16.13 0.19
C ILE A 120 30.34 -15.31 -1.06
N THR A 121 31.12 -15.49 -2.11
CA THR A 121 30.85 -14.89 -3.42
C THR A 121 30.30 -15.97 -4.36
N VAL A 122 29.10 -15.74 -4.90
CA VAL A 122 28.47 -16.61 -5.90
C VAL A 122 28.21 -15.80 -7.16
N GLY A 123 29.01 -16.04 -8.20
CA GLY A 123 29.01 -15.19 -9.39
C GLY A 123 29.37 -13.74 -9.05
N ARG A 124 28.44 -12.81 -9.28
CA ARG A 124 28.60 -11.38 -8.93
C ARG A 124 28.03 -11.00 -7.56
N PHE A 125 27.41 -11.94 -6.85
CA PHE A 125 26.69 -11.67 -5.62
C PHE A 125 27.56 -12.03 -4.41
N VAL A 126 27.57 -11.15 -3.42
CA VAL A 126 28.16 -11.41 -2.11
C VAL A 126 27.02 -11.79 -1.17
N LYS A 127 27.12 -12.93 -0.50
CA LYS A 127 26.10 -13.44 0.44
C LYS A 127 26.74 -13.80 1.78
N GLN A 128 25.93 -13.71 2.84
CA GLN A 128 26.29 -14.24 4.14
C GLN A 128 25.76 -15.66 4.27
N SER A 129 26.57 -16.57 4.81
CA SER A 129 26.25 -17.99 4.94
C SER A 129 26.81 -18.58 6.22
N GLY A 130 26.26 -19.71 6.66
CA GLY A 130 26.70 -20.44 7.84
C GLY A 130 25.54 -20.89 8.74
N PRO A 131 25.83 -21.67 9.79
CA PRO A 131 24.82 -22.21 10.70
C PRO A 131 23.94 -21.14 11.36
N GLU A 132 24.53 -20.00 11.71
CA GLU A 132 23.82 -18.88 12.35
C GLU A 132 22.78 -18.25 11.42
N MET A 133 23.07 -18.19 10.11
CA MET A 133 22.09 -17.74 9.12
C MET A 133 20.91 -18.73 9.01
N ILE A 134 21.20 -20.03 9.03
CA ILE A 134 20.16 -21.08 9.02
C ILE A 134 19.25 -20.94 10.25
N ILE A 135 19.82 -20.67 11.43
CA ILE A 135 19.05 -20.46 12.67
C ILE A 135 18.10 -19.26 12.51
N ALA A 136 18.61 -18.11 12.07
CA ALA A 136 17.81 -16.90 11.91
C ALA A 136 16.61 -17.12 10.97
N HIS A 137 16.82 -17.76 9.81
CA HIS A 137 15.72 -18.07 8.89
C HIS A 137 14.74 -19.12 9.45
N ARG A 138 15.21 -20.13 10.18
CA ARG A 138 14.31 -21.12 10.79
C ARG A 138 13.43 -20.52 11.86
N LEU A 139 13.95 -19.58 12.65
CA LEU A 139 13.20 -18.88 13.69
C LEU A 139 12.04 -18.03 13.13
N LEU A 140 11.98 -17.74 11.84
CA LEU A 140 10.78 -17.12 11.23
C LEU A 140 9.55 -18.06 11.29
N LYS A 141 9.80 -19.37 11.32
CA LYS A 141 8.79 -20.44 11.49
C LYS A 141 8.96 -21.08 12.87
N ASN A 142 8.42 -20.40 13.88
CA ASN A 142 8.43 -20.83 15.27
C ASN A 142 6.99 -21.03 15.80
N SER A 143 6.88 -21.39 17.08
CA SER A 143 5.63 -21.77 17.76
C SER A 143 4.95 -20.60 18.51
N ILE A 144 5.37 -19.36 18.30
CA ILE A 144 4.73 -18.18 18.91
C ILE A 144 3.36 -17.97 18.25
N ASP A 145 2.29 -18.02 19.04
CA ASP A 145 0.91 -17.77 18.61
C ASP A 145 0.60 -16.27 18.53
N SER A 146 1.36 -15.54 17.71
CA SER A 146 1.15 -14.13 17.40
C SER A 146 1.78 -13.76 16.07
N ASN A 147 1.19 -12.81 15.37
CA ASN A 147 1.69 -12.27 14.10
C ASN A 147 2.50 -10.97 14.28
N GLU A 148 2.69 -10.51 15.52
CA GLU A 148 3.31 -9.22 15.81
C GLU A 148 4.13 -9.29 17.10
N TYR A 149 5.43 -9.54 16.93
CA TYR A 149 6.37 -9.76 18.02
C TYR A 149 7.81 -9.42 17.62
N LEU A 150 8.66 -9.22 18.63
CA LEU A 150 10.12 -9.18 18.51
C LEU A 150 10.69 -10.41 19.21
N LEU A 151 11.43 -11.24 18.49
CA LEU A 151 12.15 -12.40 19.02
C LEU A 151 13.66 -12.11 19.00
N ILE A 152 14.31 -12.29 20.15
CA ILE A 152 15.77 -12.15 20.30
C ILE A 152 16.32 -13.45 20.91
N THR A 153 17.33 -14.06 20.28
CA THR A 153 17.97 -15.27 20.84
C THR A 153 18.78 -14.99 22.10
N GLU A 154 18.87 -15.94 23.04
CA GLU A 154 19.57 -15.76 24.34
C GLU A 154 21.04 -15.31 24.19
N LYS A 155 21.71 -15.61 23.07
CA LYS A 155 23.07 -15.12 22.76
C LYS A 155 23.24 -13.60 22.83
N LEU A 156 22.15 -12.84 22.68
CA LEU A 156 22.13 -11.38 22.77
C LEU A 156 21.72 -10.86 24.16
N PHE A 157 21.37 -11.75 25.09
CA PHE A 157 21.07 -11.44 26.49
C PHE A 157 22.27 -11.69 27.42
N ASP A 158 23.24 -12.50 27.00
CA ASP A 158 24.32 -12.99 27.86
C ASP A 158 25.43 -11.95 28.17
N ASP A 159 25.48 -10.80 27.48
CA ASP A 159 26.61 -9.85 27.56
C ASP A 159 26.27 -8.42 28.06
N VAL A 160 25.09 -8.17 28.63
CA VAL A 160 24.74 -6.82 29.12
C VAL A 160 25.00 -6.69 30.62
N THR A 161 26.06 -5.94 30.93
CA THR A 161 26.37 -5.31 32.22
C THR A 161 25.13 -4.68 32.89
N ASP A 162 25.12 -4.70 34.24
CA ASP A 162 24.10 -4.26 35.23
C ASP A 162 23.35 -2.91 35.03
N ALA A 163 23.46 -2.24 33.89
CA ALA A 163 22.65 -1.07 33.59
C ALA A 163 21.20 -1.48 33.29
N PRO A 164 20.19 -0.93 33.98
CA PRO A 164 18.80 -1.19 33.66
C PRO A 164 18.50 -0.63 32.26
N VAL A 165 18.45 -1.49 31.26
CA VAL A 165 17.85 -1.14 29.97
C VAL A 165 16.43 -0.72 30.26
N ARG A 166 16.06 0.51 29.87
CA ARG A 166 14.68 1.00 29.91
C ARG A 166 13.89 0.30 28.82
N ASP A 167 13.57 -0.95 29.06
CA ASP A 167 12.78 -1.77 28.17
C ASP A 167 11.38 -1.96 28.78
N GLU A 168 10.39 -1.32 28.18
CA GLU A 168 8.99 -1.39 28.62
C GLU A 168 8.29 -2.67 28.15
N LEU A 169 8.99 -3.54 27.41
CA LEU A 169 8.42 -4.78 26.88
C LEU A 169 8.42 -5.90 27.92
N GLU A 170 7.33 -6.67 27.92
CA GLU A 170 7.19 -7.90 28.70
C GLU A 170 7.81 -9.06 27.91
N TRP A 171 8.96 -9.56 28.37
CA TRP A 171 9.69 -10.65 27.72
C TRP A 171 9.25 -12.02 28.24
N VAL A 172 9.00 -12.93 27.30
CA VAL A 172 8.68 -14.33 27.55
C VAL A 172 9.79 -15.21 27.00
N SER A 173 10.39 -16.04 27.85
CA SER A 173 11.39 -17.04 27.42
C SER A 173 10.71 -18.24 26.77
N SER A 174 11.29 -18.73 25.68
CA SER A 174 10.85 -19.91 24.95
C SER A 174 12.03 -20.55 24.21
N SER A 175 11.79 -21.66 23.53
CA SER A 175 12.80 -22.40 22.78
C SER A 175 12.18 -23.12 21.60
N GLU A 176 12.97 -23.32 20.54
CA GLU A 176 12.62 -24.20 19.41
C GLU A 176 13.65 -25.32 19.29
N ASP A 177 13.17 -26.53 19.03
CA ASP A 177 14.02 -27.70 18.78
C ASP A 177 14.05 -28.02 17.29
N TYR A 178 15.24 -27.97 16.69
CA TYR A 178 15.43 -28.34 15.29
C TYR A 178 16.32 -29.58 15.17
N PRO A 179 15.93 -30.62 14.40
CA PRO A 179 16.66 -31.90 14.35
C PRO A 179 18.16 -31.81 14.00
N SER A 180 18.56 -30.82 13.19
CA SER A 180 19.94 -30.66 12.71
C SER A 180 20.72 -29.52 13.37
N ILE A 181 20.08 -28.75 14.27
CA ILE A 181 20.67 -27.57 14.92
C ILE A 181 20.72 -27.78 16.45
N GLY A 182 19.71 -28.46 17.01
CA GLY A 182 19.48 -28.57 18.43
C GLY A 182 18.49 -27.51 18.93
N THR A 183 18.48 -27.32 20.25
CA THR A 183 17.61 -26.36 20.94
C THR A 183 18.16 -24.94 20.77
N VAL A 184 17.30 -24.04 20.31
CA VAL A 184 17.58 -22.60 20.22
C VAL A 184 16.70 -21.88 21.23
N ASN A 185 17.33 -21.33 22.28
CA ASN A 185 16.64 -20.54 23.30
C ASN A 185 16.52 -19.08 22.86
N TYR A 186 15.37 -18.46 23.14
CA TYR A 186 15.11 -17.07 22.83
C TYR A 186 14.13 -16.46 23.83
N ARG A 187 14.07 -15.13 23.81
CA ARG A 187 12.98 -14.38 24.43
C ARG A 187 12.23 -13.62 23.37
N PHE A 188 10.93 -13.50 23.55
CA PHE A 188 10.11 -12.68 22.67
C PHE A 188 9.23 -11.72 23.47
N ALA A 189 8.86 -10.62 22.84
CA ALA A 189 7.90 -9.66 23.35
C ALA A 189 6.84 -9.37 22.28
N LEU A 190 5.59 -9.27 22.70
CA LEU A 190 4.49 -8.92 21.80
C LEU A 190 4.49 -7.42 21.53
N LEU A 191 4.30 -7.04 20.26
CA LEU A 191 4.32 -5.63 19.83
C LEU A 191 2.92 -5.04 19.63
N ASN A 192 1.87 -5.80 19.92
CA ASN A 192 0.47 -5.40 19.71
C ASN A 192 0.14 -4.03 20.33
N LYS A 193 0.63 -3.77 21.55
CA LYS A 193 0.45 -2.48 22.25
C LYS A 193 1.29 -1.36 21.66
N ALA A 194 2.43 -1.68 21.07
CA ALA A 194 3.30 -0.68 20.45
C ALA A 194 2.62 0.01 19.25
N ARG A 195 1.64 -0.65 18.63
CA ARG A 195 0.81 -0.09 17.56
C ARG A 195 0.05 1.18 17.97
N GLU A 196 -0.33 1.29 19.25
CA GLU A 196 -1.01 2.48 19.80
C GLU A 196 -0.10 3.72 19.81
N ARG A 197 1.23 3.51 19.77
CA ARG A 197 2.24 4.57 19.76
C ARG A 197 2.65 4.98 18.35
N VAL A 198 2.17 4.28 17.32
CA VAL A 198 2.44 4.62 15.92
C VAL A 198 1.82 5.99 15.65
N PRO A 199 2.60 6.95 15.09
CA PRO A 199 2.11 8.30 14.82
C PRO A 199 0.79 8.31 14.05
N GLU A 200 -0.12 9.21 14.45
CA GLU A 200 -1.35 9.45 13.71
C GLU A 200 -1.09 10.22 12.43
N LEU A 201 -1.88 9.91 11.41
CA LEU A 201 -1.81 10.61 10.14
C LEU A 201 -2.50 11.97 10.24
N PRO A 202 -2.02 12.98 9.50
CA PRO A 202 -2.80 14.17 9.26
C PRO A 202 -4.15 13.79 8.64
N ALA A 203 -5.22 14.43 9.12
CA ALA A 203 -6.52 14.32 8.49
C ALA A 203 -6.44 14.82 7.04
N LEU A 204 -7.13 14.12 6.13
CA LEU A 204 -7.21 14.54 4.75
C LEU A 204 -7.94 15.88 4.64
N LYS A 205 -7.33 16.84 3.94
CA LYS A 205 -7.94 18.14 3.66
C LYS A 205 -8.68 18.08 2.33
N ASN A 206 -9.89 17.57 2.38
CA ASN A 206 -10.69 17.30 1.17
C ASN A 206 -11.96 18.16 1.10
N ASP A 207 -12.03 19.21 1.92
CA ASP A 207 -13.19 20.09 1.96
C ASP A 207 -13.17 21.03 0.75
N TYR A 208 -14.30 21.10 0.05
CA TYR A 208 -14.58 22.05 -1.02
C TYR A 208 -16.01 22.57 -0.87
N CYS A 209 -16.30 23.71 -1.47
CA CYS A 209 -17.63 24.30 -1.43
C CYS A 209 -18.61 23.46 -2.25
N VAL A 210 -19.76 23.12 -1.66
CA VAL A 210 -20.83 22.40 -2.33
C VAL A 210 -22.02 23.33 -2.54
N ASP A 211 -22.64 23.27 -3.71
CA ASP A 211 -23.82 24.05 -4.06
C ASP A 211 -24.97 23.16 -4.59
N GLY A 212 -26.03 23.81 -5.05
CA GLY A 212 -27.24 23.17 -5.61
C GLY A 212 -27.13 22.74 -7.08
N THR A 213 -25.93 22.71 -7.67
CA THR A 213 -25.73 22.27 -9.06
C THR A 213 -26.23 20.84 -9.24
N CYS A 214 -27.08 20.65 -10.25
CA CYS A 214 -27.71 19.37 -10.55
C CYS A 214 -26.71 18.35 -11.12
N TYR A 215 -26.96 17.08 -10.86
CA TYR A 215 -26.20 16.00 -11.48
C TYR A 215 -26.71 15.73 -12.91
N VAL A 216 -25.78 15.42 -13.79
CA VAL A 216 -26.05 14.69 -15.03
C VAL A 216 -26.13 13.22 -14.69
N GLU A 217 -27.26 12.60 -15.04
CA GLU A 217 -27.59 11.25 -14.65
C GLU A 217 -27.67 10.31 -15.87
N LYS A 218 -27.15 9.10 -15.71
CA LYS A 218 -27.11 8.09 -16.78
C LYS A 218 -27.25 6.68 -16.20
N PRO A 219 -28.24 5.88 -16.62
CA PRO A 219 -28.26 4.46 -16.32
C PRO A 219 -27.16 3.75 -17.13
N ILE A 220 -26.41 2.87 -16.47
CA ILE A 220 -25.37 2.06 -17.09
C ILE A 220 -25.68 0.58 -16.83
N PRO A 221 -25.73 -0.27 -17.87
CA PRO A 221 -25.88 -1.71 -17.72
C PRO A 221 -24.53 -2.29 -17.30
N ALA A 222 -24.08 -1.96 -16.09
CA ALA A 222 -22.95 -2.60 -15.44
C ALA A 222 -23.02 -2.46 -13.92
N ASN A 223 -22.33 -3.35 -13.20
CA ASN A 223 -22.23 -3.26 -11.75
C ASN A 223 -21.60 -1.92 -11.34
N TYR A 224 -22.17 -1.27 -10.31
CA TYR A 224 -21.73 0.06 -9.86
C TYR A 224 -20.25 0.11 -9.44
N ARG A 225 -19.70 -1.00 -8.90
CA ARG A 225 -18.28 -1.10 -8.53
C ARG A 225 -17.39 -1.18 -9.76
N ASP A 226 -17.81 -1.89 -10.81
CA ASP A 226 -17.03 -2.00 -12.05
C ASP A 226 -16.98 -0.67 -12.79
N VAL A 227 -18.13 0.03 -12.89
CA VAL A 227 -18.19 1.38 -13.46
C VAL A 227 -17.31 2.35 -12.65
N TYR A 228 -17.34 2.25 -11.32
CA TYR A 228 -16.45 3.02 -10.47
C TYR A 228 -14.96 2.71 -10.75
N MET A 229 -14.59 1.44 -10.89
CA MET A 229 -13.21 1.03 -11.21
C MET A 229 -12.73 1.59 -12.56
N VAL A 230 -13.63 1.70 -13.55
CA VAL A 230 -13.34 2.37 -14.83
C VAL A 230 -13.08 3.86 -14.63
N VAL A 231 -13.90 4.55 -13.83
CA VAL A 231 -13.76 5.99 -13.59
C VAL A 231 -12.52 6.30 -12.75
N MET A 232 -12.27 5.59 -11.64
CA MET A 232 -11.10 5.87 -10.79
C MET A 232 -9.77 5.56 -11.49
N ASN A 233 -9.76 4.75 -12.56
CA ASN A 233 -8.56 4.45 -13.34
C ASN A 233 -8.19 5.62 -14.25
N ILE A 234 -7.67 6.71 -13.67
CA ILE A 234 -7.31 7.94 -14.39
C ILE A 234 -6.42 7.64 -15.62
N PRO A 235 -5.35 6.83 -15.53
CA PRO A 235 -4.54 6.47 -16.70
C PRO A 235 -5.33 5.77 -17.81
N GLY A 236 -6.25 4.88 -17.45
CA GLY A 236 -7.12 4.17 -18.40
C GLY A 236 -8.19 5.04 -19.06
N ARG A 237 -8.42 6.27 -18.56
CA ARG A 237 -9.43 7.18 -19.13
C ARG A 237 -9.14 7.59 -20.56
N ALA A 238 -7.88 7.54 -21.01
CA ALA A 238 -7.52 7.84 -22.40
C ALA A 238 -8.22 6.93 -23.43
N GLU A 239 -8.76 5.78 -23.00
CA GLU A 239 -9.49 4.85 -23.87
C GLU A 239 -10.94 5.29 -24.15
N TRP A 240 -11.54 6.12 -23.29
CA TRP A 240 -12.98 6.38 -23.34
C TRP A 240 -13.38 7.84 -23.12
N VAL A 241 -12.57 8.65 -22.42
CA VAL A 241 -12.85 10.07 -22.19
C VAL A 241 -12.63 10.87 -23.49
N PRO A 242 -13.63 11.63 -23.96
CA PRO A 242 -13.50 12.48 -25.15
C PRO A 242 -12.29 13.40 -25.12
N GLY A 243 -11.48 13.38 -26.18
CA GLY A 243 -10.35 14.30 -26.38
C GLY A 243 -9.13 14.04 -25.50
N LEU A 244 -9.19 13.14 -24.50
CA LEU A 244 -8.05 12.78 -23.66
C LEU A 244 -7.08 11.90 -24.46
N ARG A 245 -5.83 12.35 -24.62
CA ARG A 245 -4.81 11.65 -25.42
C ARG A 245 -3.82 10.89 -24.57
N LYS A 246 -3.44 11.46 -23.44
CA LYS A 246 -2.35 10.95 -22.61
C LYS A 246 -2.56 11.35 -21.16
N VAL A 247 -2.19 10.45 -20.26
CA VAL A 247 -2.10 10.70 -18.82
C VAL A 247 -0.68 10.40 -18.37
N GLU A 248 -0.08 11.32 -17.64
CA GLU A 248 1.24 11.18 -17.03
C GLU A 248 1.13 11.27 -15.52
N GLN A 249 1.85 10.40 -14.82
CA GLN A 249 1.86 10.30 -13.36
C GLN A 249 3.24 9.86 -12.88
N ASP A 250 3.68 10.38 -11.74
CA ASP A 250 5.00 10.03 -11.16
C ASP A 250 5.00 8.65 -10.52
N ILE A 251 3.87 8.28 -9.91
CA ILE A 251 3.66 7.00 -9.24
C ILE A 251 2.58 6.24 -10.01
N PRO A 252 2.78 4.95 -10.35
CA PRO A 252 1.82 4.16 -11.11
C PRO A 252 0.63 3.69 -10.26
N ALA A 253 0.00 4.61 -9.51
CA ALA A 253 -1.09 4.34 -8.59
C ALA A 253 -2.03 5.55 -8.48
N VAL A 254 -3.33 5.29 -8.34
CA VAL A 254 -4.33 6.33 -8.08
C VAL A 254 -4.71 6.28 -6.61
N PHE A 255 -4.46 7.37 -5.89
CA PHE A 255 -4.78 7.55 -4.48
C PHE A 255 -5.09 9.02 -4.19
N ILE A 256 -5.70 9.32 -3.05
CA ILE A 256 -6.03 10.69 -2.63
C ILE A 256 -4.76 11.55 -2.59
N GLY A 257 -4.76 12.64 -3.34
CA GLY A 257 -3.60 13.54 -3.48
C GLY A 257 -2.56 13.13 -4.52
N SER A 258 -2.71 11.98 -5.19
CA SER A 258 -1.90 11.67 -6.38
C SER A 258 -2.19 12.67 -7.51
N ILE A 259 -1.17 13.03 -8.29
CA ILE A 259 -1.27 14.04 -9.35
C ILE A 259 -1.18 13.37 -10.72
N HIS A 260 -2.13 13.70 -11.58
CA HIS A 260 -2.26 13.14 -12.93
C HIS A 260 -2.33 14.27 -13.95
N TYR A 261 -1.33 14.34 -14.83
CA TYR A 261 -1.28 15.32 -15.92
C TYR A 261 -1.99 14.75 -17.15
N CYS A 262 -3.16 15.28 -17.44
CA CYS A 262 -4.03 14.85 -18.52
C CYS A 262 -3.89 15.79 -19.71
N THR A 263 -3.38 15.29 -20.83
CA THR A 263 -3.25 16.06 -22.08
C THR A 263 -4.45 15.80 -22.99
N PHE A 264 -5.24 16.84 -23.21
CA PHE A 264 -6.33 16.87 -24.17
C PHE A 264 -5.88 17.48 -25.51
N ASP A 265 -6.72 17.41 -26.53
CA ASP A 265 -6.43 17.97 -27.86
C ASP A 265 -6.02 19.45 -27.83
N ASN A 266 -6.64 20.25 -26.97
CA ASN A 266 -6.50 21.72 -26.97
C ASN A 266 -6.01 22.32 -25.64
N TYR A 267 -5.85 21.50 -24.59
CA TYR A 267 -5.48 21.98 -23.25
C TYR A 267 -4.87 20.87 -22.40
N GLN A 268 -4.29 21.25 -21.26
CA GLN A 268 -3.86 20.32 -20.22
C GLN A 268 -4.67 20.51 -18.94
N ALA A 269 -5.03 19.40 -18.31
CA ALA A 269 -5.67 19.37 -17.01
C ALA A 269 -4.80 18.63 -16.00
N ILE A 270 -4.80 19.11 -14.77
CA ILE A 270 -4.17 18.45 -13.62
C ILE A 270 -5.30 17.89 -12.76
N ILE A 271 -5.38 16.56 -12.68
CA ILE A 271 -6.42 15.86 -11.93
C ILE A 271 -5.81 15.26 -10.66
N SER A 272 -6.51 15.38 -9.54
CA SER A 272 -6.12 14.72 -8.28
C SER A 272 -7.32 14.20 -7.51
N PRO A 273 -7.36 12.90 -7.17
CA PRO A 273 -8.41 12.34 -6.32
C PRO A 273 -8.47 13.06 -4.97
N LEU A 274 -9.67 13.45 -4.55
CA LEU A 274 -9.90 14.14 -3.29
C LEU A 274 -10.53 13.20 -2.28
N ARG A 275 -11.60 12.50 -2.64
CA ARG A 275 -12.40 11.76 -1.67
C ARG A 275 -13.04 10.54 -2.31
N MET A 276 -13.11 9.46 -1.54
CA MET A 276 -13.91 8.28 -1.88
C MET A 276 -14.66 7.80 -0.63
N THR A 277 -15.92 7.44 -0.80
CA THR A 277 -16.68 6.67 0.19
C THR A 277 -17.43 5.55 -0.50
N ILE A 278 -17.45 4.38 0.12
CA ILE A 278 -18.10 3.18 -0.42
C ILE A 278 -19.07 2.58 0.61
N SER A 279 -20.19 2.09 0.10
CA SER A 279 -21.19 1.29 0.81
C SER A 279 -21.67 0.15 -0.08
N ASP A 280 -22.59 -0.68 0.43
CA ASP A 280 -23.19 -1.78 -0.32
C ASP A 280 -24.10 -1.33 -1.47
N GLU A 281 -24.56 -0.08 -1.43
CA GLU A 281 -25.52 0.47 -2.41
C GLU A 281 -24.95 1.63 -3.23
N GLN A 282 -23.82 2.21 -2.81
CA GLN A 282 -23.29 3.42 -3.44
C GLN A 282 -21.76 3.53 -3.33
N VAL A 283 -21.12 4.04 -4.38
CA VAL A 283 -19.80 4.69 -4.30
C VAL A 283 -19.96 6.18 -4.58
N PHE A 284 -19.30 7.00 -3.78
CA PHE A 284 -19.09 8.43 -4.05
C PHE A 284 -17.60 8.67 -4.25
N TYR A 285 -17.24 9.41 -5.29
CA TYR A 285 -15.86 9.72 -5.62
C TYR A 285 -15.76 11.17 -6.11
N ALA A 286 -14.81 11.92 -5.57
CA ALA A 286 -14.56 13.30 -5.94
C ALA A 286 -13.08 13.51 -6.28
N GLU A 287 -12.83 14.37 -7.26
CA GLU A 287 -11.49 14.75 -7.70
C GLU A 287 -11.43 16.23 -8.05
N SER A 288 -10.27 16.84 -7.82
CA SER A 288 -9.98 18.18 -8.31
C SER A 288 -9.53 18.10 -9.77
N CYS A 289 -9.86 19.14 -10.53
CA CYS A 289 -9.40 19.34 -11.89
C CYS A 289 -9.00 20.81 -12.07
N SER A 290 -7.72 21.05 -12.32
CA SER A 290 -7.19 22.38 -12.62
C SER A 290 -6.82 22.46 -14.09
N ILE A 291 -7.24 23.52 -14.79
CA ILE A 291 -6.88 23.80 -16.18
C ILE A 291 -6.17 25.15 -16.20
N PRO A 292 -4.83 25.17 -16.04
CA PRO A 292 -4.08 26.41 -15.84
C PRO A 292 -4.24 27.42 -16.99
N ASP A 293 -4.21 26.95 -18.24
CA ASP A 293 -4.30 27.81 -19.44
C ASP A 293 -5.66 28.55 -19.53
N MET A 294 -6.68 28.02 -18.87
CA MET A 294 -8.02 28.61 -18.80
C MET A 294 -8.31 29.29 -17.45
N GLY A 295 -7.36 29.26 -16.51
CA GLY A 295 -7.56 29.78 -15.15
C GLY A 295 -8.68 29.07 -14.37
N LEU A 296 -9.03 27.83 -14.73
CA LEU A 296 -10.11 27.08 -14.09
C LEU A 296 -9.59 26.17 -12.98
N SER A 297 -10.34 26.13 -11.88
CA SER A 297 -10.21 25.13 -10.82
C SER A 297 -11.59 24.60 -10.48
N LEU A 298 -11.78 23.30 -10.70
CA LEU A 298 -13.05 22.61 -10.56
C LEU A 298 -12.90 21.42 -9.61
N VAL A 299 -14.02 20.99 -9.05
CA VAL A 299 -14.16 19.68 -8.41
C VAL A 299 -15.22 18.89 -9.18
N TYR A 300 -14.85 17.70 -9.63
CA TYR A 300 -15.80 16.74 -10.20
C TYR A 300 -16.27 15.78 -9.12
N GLU A 301 -17.57 15.58 -9.05
CA GLU A 301 -18.18 14.55 -8.21
C GLU A 301 -18.82 13.49 -9.09
N PHE A 302 -18.61 12.24 -8.70
CA PHE A 302 -19.14 11.06 -9.34
C PHE A 302 -19.84 10.19 -8.28
N VAL A 303 -21.07 9.79 -8.58
CA VAL A 303 -21.89 8.93 -7.71
C VAL A 303 -22.33 7.73 -8.52
N PHE A 304 -22.15 6.55 -7.93
CA PHE A 304 -22.46 5.26 -8.55
C PHE A 304 -23.44 4.54 -7.64
N ASN A 305 -24.72 4.58 -7.97
CA ASN A 305 -25.77 3.93 -7.18
C ASN A 305 -26.12 2.57 -7.76
N LYS A 306 -26.20 1.54 -6.91
CA LYS A 306 -26.66 0.22 -7.30
C LYS A 306 -28.15 0.28 -7.70
N LEU A 307 -28.48 -0.30 -8.85
CA LEU A 307 -29.88 -0.55 -9.23
C LEU A 307 -30.22 -2.04 -9.07
N ASN A 308 -29.30 -2.91 -9.49
CA ASN A 308 -29.27 -4.34 -9.24
C ASN A 308 -27.83 -4.86 -9.44
N GLU A 309 -27.64 -6.17 -9.43
CA GLU A 309 -26.30 -6.78 -9.55
C GLU A 309 -25.57 -6.47 -10.87
N HIS A 310 -26.31 -6.11 -11.93
CA HIS A 310 -25.78 -5.91 -13.29
C HIS A 310 -26.08 -4.52 -13.86
N SER A 311 -26.54 -3.58 -13.04
CA SER A 311 -26.79 -2.22 -13.50
C SER A 311 -26.69 -1.20 -12.37
N CYS A 312 -26.32 0.00 -12.74
CA CYS A 312 -26.17 1.11 -11.83
C CYS A 312 -26.71 2.41 -12.42
N PHE A 313 -26.92 3.37 -11.53
CA PHE A 313 -27.21 4.74 -11.87
C PHE A 313 -25.97 5.59 -11.60
N PHE A 314 -25.34 6.06 -12.69
CA PHE A 314 -24.21 6.96 -12.64
C PHE A 314 -24.71 8.40 -12.63
N ALA A 315 -24.21 9.20 -11.71
CA ALA A 315 -24.50 10.62 -11.62
C ALA A 315 -23.18 11.39 -11.50
N CYS A 316 -23.05 12.49 -12.24
CA CYS A 316 -21.84 13.31 -12.19
C CYS A 316 -22.15 14.80 -12.28
N ARG A 317 -21.32 15.63 -11.64
CA ARG A 317 -21.39 17.09 -11.75
C ARG A 317 -20.01 17.70 -11.57
N PHE A 318 -19.89 18.99 -11.90
CA PHE A 318 -18.73 19.80 -11.56
C PHE A 318 -19.15 20.95 -10.64
N LEU A 319 -18.23 21.37 -9.79
CA LEU A 319 -18.36 22.49 -8.87
C LEU A 319 -17.20 23.45 -9.08
N ASN A 320 -17.44 24.75 -8.97
CA ASN A 320 -16.37 25.74 -9.01
C ASN A 320 -15.56 25.69 -7.71
N ASN A 321 -14.25 25.53 -7.82
CA ASN A 321 -13.31 25.55 -6.71
C ASN A 321 -12.28 26.69 -6.84
N GLY A 322 -12.41 27.52 -7.88
CA GLY A 322 -11.60 28.71 -8.10
C GLY A 322 -12.09 29.93 -7.32
N GLN A 323 -11.26 30.97 -7.27
CA GLN A 323 -11.61 32.25 -6.63
C GLN A 323 -12.64 33.05 -7.43
N SER A 324 -12.68 32.84 -8.76
CA SER A 324 -13.59 33.51 -9.68
C SER A 324 -14.69 32.54 -10.13
N PRO A 325 -15.91 33.02 -10.41
CA PRO A 325 -16.93 32.19 -11.01
C PRO A 325 -16.51 31.72 -12.41
N VAL A 326 -16.98 30.54 -12.80
CA VAL A 326 -16.81 30.02 -14.16
C VAL A 326 -17.63 30.90 -15.11
N PRO A 327 -17.05 31.42 -16.22
CA PRO A 327 -17.78 32.19 -17.22
C PRO A 327 -18.97 31.40 -17.80
N GLU A 328 -20.09 32.06 -18.12
CA GLU A 328 -21.33 31.38 -18.58
C GLU A 328 -21.13 30.55 -19.86
N GLU A 329 -20.34 31.05 -20.82
CA GLU A 329 -20.02 30.32 -22.05
C GLU A 329 -19.28 29.01 -21.72
N MET A 330 -18.25 29.09 -20.87
CA MET A 330 -17.50 27.92 -20.42
C MET A 330 -18.34 26.96 -19.58
N HIS A 331 -19.26 27.47 -18.77
CA HIS A 331 -20.17 26.64 -17.98
C HIS A 331 -21.04 25.77 -18.90
N THR A 332 -21.52 26.33 -20.01
CA THR A 332 -22.31 25.59 -21.01
C THR A 332 -21.47 24.49 -21.66
N ASP A 333 -20.23 24.80 -22.04
CA ASP A 333 -19.30 23.84 -22.64
C ASP A 333 -18.91 22.71 -21.68
N LEU A 334 -18.70 23.03 -20.39
CA LEU A 334 -18.41 22.05 -19.34
C LEU A 334 -19.60 21.11 -19.09
N LEU A 335 -20.83 21.65 -19.10
CA LEU A 335 -22.04 20.85 -18.96
C LEU A 335 -22.21 19.88 -20.14
N GLN A 336 -22.00 20.36 -21.37
CA GLN A 336 -22.03 19.50 -22.55
C GLN A 336 -20.93 18.41 -22.48
N SER A 337 -19.71 18.80 -22.07
CA SER A 337 -18.59 17.86 -21.89
C SER A 337 -18.91 16.78 -20.86
N MET A 338 -19.59 17.12 -19.76
CA MET A 338 -20.06 16.17 -18.76
C MET A 338 -21.10 15.19 -19.30
N GLN A 339 -22.05 15.67 -20.11
CA GLN A 339 -23.05 14.81 -20.78
C GLN A 339 -22.38 13.82 -21.74
N ASP A 340 -21.44 14.30 -22.55
CA ASP A 340 -20.69 13.47 -23.48
C ASP A 340 -19.84 12.42 -22.75
N LEU A 341 -19.23 12.81 -21.61
CA LEU A 341 -18.48 11.90 -20.74
C LEU A 341 -19.38 10.78 -20.21
N ALA A 342 -20.57 11.11 -19.68
CA ALA A 342 -21.52 10.12 -19.17
C ALA A 342 -21.99 9.16 -20.27
N GLU A 343 -22.24 9.65 -21.48
CA GLU A 343 -22.61 8.82 -22.64
C GLU A 343 -21.48 7.86 -23.03
N LYS A 344 -20.25 8.37 -23.14
CA LYS A 344 -19.09 7.54 -23.51
C LYS A 344 -18.77 6.49 -22.47
N LEU A 345 -18.87 6.83 -21.18
CA LEU A 345 -18.70 5.87 -20.10
C LEU A 345 -19.72 4.72 -20.22
N ALA A 346 -21.00 5.05 -20.43
CA ALA A 346 -22.04 4.05 -20.60
C ALA A 346 -21.77 3.10 -21.77
N ILE A 347 -21.33 3.64 -22.92
CA ILE A 347 -20.97 2.85 -24.11
C ILE A 347 -19.77 1.95 -23.81
N TYR A 348 -18.73 2.49 -23.17
CA TYR A 348 -17.50 1.75 -22.86
C TYR A 348 -17.76 0.59 -21.88
N CYS A 349 -18.51 0.84 -20.80
CA CYS A 349 -18.88 -0.20 -19.84
C CYS A 349 -19.74 -1.30 -20.50
N ALA A 350 -20.71 -0.95 -21.34
CA ALA A 350 -21.53 -1.92 -22.06
C ALA A 350 -20.69 -2.81 -23.01
N GLN A 351 -19.66 -2.24 -23.66
CA GLN A 351 -18.73 -2.99 -24.49
C GLN A 351 -17.87 -3.94 -23.66
N MET A 352 -17.36 -3.50 -22.50
CA MET A 352 -16.58 -4.35 -21.59
C MET A 352 -17.40 -5.53 -21.07
N GLU A 353 -18.65 -5.33 -20.65
CA GLU A 353 -19.53 -6.44 -20.24
C GLU A 353 -19.75 -7.45 -21.37
N SER A 354 -20.02 -6.96 -22.58
CA SER A 354 -20.23 -7.82 -23.76
C SER A 354 -18.98 -8.63 -24.15
N ALA A 355 -17.79 -8.08 -23.90
CA ALA A 355 -16.52 -8.75 -24.14
C ALA A 355 -16.24 -9.82 -23.07
N SER A 356 -16.54 -9.52 -21.79
CA SER A 356 -16.46 -10.46 -20.68
C SER A 356 -17.47 -11.62 -20.81
N LEU A 357 -18.58 -11.41 -21.53
CA LEU A 357 -19.58 -12.41 -21.87
C LEU A 357 -19.24 -13.30 -23.07
N LYS A 358 -18.10 -13.12 -23.76
CA LYS A 358 -17.62 -14.10 -24.75
C LYS A 358 -17.01 -15.28 -24.02
N PRO A 359 -17.64 -16.48 -24.03
CA PRO A 359 -17.00 -17.66 -23.48
C PRO A 359 -15.81 -17.98 -24.37
N ALA A 360 -14.61 -17.76 -23.86
CA ALA A 360 -13.39 -18.30 -24.45
C ALA A 360 -13.34 -19.83 -24.21
N PHE A 361 -14.36 -20.58 -24.65
CA PHE A 361 -14.36 -22.04 -24.78
C PHE A 361 -15.53 -22.46 -25.71
N GLN A 362 -15.33 -22.32 -27.02
CA GLN A 362 -15.76 -23.36 -27.95
C GLN A 362 -14.51 -24.12 -28.39
N LYS A 363 -14.61 -25.45 -28.23
CA LYS A 363 -13.74 -26.54 -28.71
C LYS A 363 -12.93 -26.19 -29.97
N ASP A 364 -11.67 -26.56 -30.10
CA ASP A 364 -11.15 -27.93 -30.04
C ASP A 364 -9.81 -28.11 -29.30
#